data_AF-A0A9E3R4H3-F1
#
_entry.id   AF-A0A9E3R4H3-F1
#
_cell.length_a   1.000
_cell.length_b   1.000
_cell.length_c   1.000
_cell.angle_alpha   90.00
_cell.angle_beta   90.00
_cell.angle_gamma   90.00
#
_symmetry.space_group_name_H-M   'P 1'
#
loop_
_entity.id
_entity.type
_entity.pdbx_description
1 polymer ?
#
loop_
_entity_poly.entity_id
_entity_poly.type
_entity_poly.pdbx_seq_one_letter_code
_entity_poly.pdbx_strand_id
1 'polypeptide(L)'
;MNARFLLSILVLGLLGGCGLFGSKNSRCDLRPASPQCTDWRDLTTPTMTVQSMLCDSLKATGSATFTDGQTCPAADCLGGCQGSFGGGGKQTNWFYKSDKFKTADDVKKACDSDMSFVASP
;
A
#
# COMPACT_ATOMS: atom_id res chain seq x y z
N MET A 1 14.20 61.71 -0.99
CA MET A 1 13.48 60.51 -0.50
C MET A 1 14.21 59.29 -1.02
N ASN A 2 14.71 58.50 -0.07
CA ASN A 2 15.68 57.43 -0.27
C ASN A 2 15.02 56.09 -0.65
N ALA A 3 15.88 55.16 -1.08
CA ALA A 3 15.67 53.71 -1.25
C ALA A 3 15.06 53.26 -2.58
N ARG A 4 15.94 53.14 -3.59
CA ARG A 4 15.77 52.20 -4.70
C ARG A 4 16.00 50.79 -4.16
N PHE A 5 14.93 50.04 -3.95
CA PHE A 5 15.00 48.61 -3.62
C PHE A 5 15.44 47.83 -4.86
N LEU A 6 16.70 47.40 -4.86
CA LEU A 6 17.22 46.35 -5.73
C LEU A 6 16.64 45.01 -5.25
N LEU A 7 15.54 44.55 -5.84
CA LEU A 7 15.08 43.18 -5.64
C LEU A 7 15.78 42.28 -6.66
N SER A 8 17.01 41.89 -6.31
CA SER A 8 17.74 40.83 -6.98
C SER A 8 16.99 39.51 -6.74
N ILE A 9 16.16 39.09 -7.70
CA ILE A 9 15.57 37.75 -7.71
C ILE A 9 16.71 36.77 -8.01
N LEU A 10 17.26 36.22 -6.93
CA LEU A 10 18.23 35.16 -6.94
C LEU A 10 17.59 33.90 -7.54
N VAL A 11 18.25 33.37 -8.54
CA VAL A 11 17.96 32.10 -9.22
C VAL A 11 17.85 30.96 -8.21
N LEU A 12 16.71 30.26 -8.18
CA LEU A 12 16.66 28.85 -7.81
C LEU A 12 16.23 28.06 -9.05
N GLY A 13 17.23 27.65 -9.82
CA GLY A 13 17.05 26.73 -10.93
C GLY A 13 16.68 25.33 -10.43
N LEU A 14 15.83 24.67 -11.22
CA LEU A 14 15.97 23.27 -11.64
C LEU A 14 16.40 22.28 -10.56
N LEU A 15 15.44 21.57 -9.94
CA LEU A 15 15.60 20.17 -9.54
C LEU A 15 14.21 19.50 -9.43
N GLY A 16 13.87 18.67 -10.42
CA GLY A 16 12.98 17.52 -10.28
C GLY A 16 11.51 17.75 -9.96
N GLY A 17 10.67 17.80 -11.00
CA GLY A 17 9.22 17.55 -10.91
C GLY A 17 8.84 16.10 -10.52
N CYS A 18 9.69 15.39 -9.79
CA CYS A 18 9.43 14.06 -9.22
C CYS A 18 9.49 14.18 -7.70
N GLY A 19 8.42 14.66 -7.08
CA GLY A 19 8.40 14.80 -5.61
C GLY A 19 7.11 15.32 -4.99
N LEU A 20 6.21 15.93 -5.77
CA LEU A 20 4.92 16.40 -5.23
C LEU A 20 3.88 15.28 -5.02
N PHE A 21 4.08 14.12 -5.64
CA PHE A 21 3.27 12.92 -5.45
C PHE A 21 4.17 11.81 -4.90
N GLY A 22 4.56 11.94 -3.63
CA GLY A 22 5.33 10.91 -2.95
C GLY A 22 4.59 9.58 -3.00
N SER A 23 5.25 8.55 -3.50
CA SER A 23 4.78 7.17 -3.38
C SER A 23 4.65 6.82 -1.90
N LYS A 24 3.49 6.28 -1.50
CA LYS A 24 3.22 5.90 -0.11
C LYS A 24 2.85 4.44 -0.02
N ASN A 25 3.13 3.88 1.15
CA ASN A 25 2.63 2.58 1.56
C ASN A 25 1.37 2.78 2.40
N SER A 26 0.40 1.89 2.25
CA SER A 26 -0.69 1.75 3.21
C SER A 26 -1.08 0.30 3.33
N ARG A 27 -1.83 0.00 4.39
CA ARG A 27 -2.43 -1.31 4.57
C ARG A 27 -3.90 -1.20 4.92
N CYS A 28 -4.63 -2.27 4.61
CA CYS A 28 -5.92 -2.59 5.17
C CYS A 28 -5.83 -3.91 5.93
N ASP A 29 -5.86 -3.85 7.26
CA ASP A 29 -5.83 -5.05 8.09
C ASP A 29 -7.25 -5.55 8.34
N LEU A 30 -7.58 -6.74 7.83
CA LEU A 30 -8.91 -7.35 7.96
C LEU A 30 -9.04 -8.26 9.20
N ARG A 31 -7.96 -8.39 9.97
CA ARG A 31 -7.92 -9.28 11.14
C ARG A 31 -8.65 -8.66 12.34
N PRO A 32 -9.17 -9.49 13.26
CA PRO A 32 -9.20 -10.96 13.20
C PRO A 32 -10.37 -11.53 12.37
N ALA A 33 -11.29 -10.70 11.87
CA ALA A 33 -12.48 -11.17 11.17
C ALA A 33 -12.16 -11.99 9.91
N SER A 34 -11.11 -11.60 9.19
CA SER A 34 -10.51 -12.38 8.10
C SER A 34 -9.01 -12.48 8.34
N PRO A 35 -8.37 -13.65 8.16
CA PRO A 35 -6.94 -13.86 8.37
C PRO A 35 -6.11 -13.28 7.21
N GLN A 36 -6.37 -12.01 6.88
CA GLN A 36 -5.83 -11.33 5.71
C GLN A 36 -5.50 -9.89 6.03
N CYS A 37 -4.48 -9.36 5.35
CA CYS A 37 -4.16 -7.95 5.35
C CYS A 37 -3.68 -7.58 3.95
N THR A 38 -4.23 -6.50 3.39
CA THR A 38 -3.83 -6.02 2.07
C THR A 38 -2.85 -4.87 2.21
N ASP A 39 -1.68 -5.01 1.61
CA ASP A 39 -0.69 -3.95 1.45
C ASP A 39 -0.78 -3.32 0.09
N TRP A 40 -0.66 -2.00 0.08
CA TRP A 40 -0.41 -1.23 -1.12
C TRP A 40 0.91 -0.48 -0.97
N ARG A 41 1.80 -0.66 -1.94
CA ARG A 41 3.12 -0.06 -1.95
C ARG A 41 3.33 0.73 -3.21
N ASP A 42 4.14 1.78 -3.09
CA ASP A 42 4.53 2.64 -4.20
C ASP A 42 3.33 3.20 -4.99
N LEU A 43 2.23 3.47 -4.29
CA LEU A 43 1.04 4.04 -4.90
C LEU A 43 1.11 5.57 -4.95
N THR A 44 0.61 6.14 -6.04
CA THR A 44 0.37 7.58 -6.13
C THR A 44 -0.76 8.01 -5.20
N THR A 45 -0.69 9.24 -4.67
CA THR A 45 -1.65 9.79 -3.71
C THR A 45 -3.13 9.64 -4.13
N PRO A 46 -3.55 9.86 -5.39
CA PRO A 46 -4.95 9.67 -5.79
C PRO A 46 -5.43 8.22 -5.61
N THR A 47 -4.55 7.24 -5.80
CA THR A 47 -4.88 5.82 -5.60
C THR A 47 -5.10 5.51 -4.12
N MET A 48 -4.41 6.20 -3.20
CA MET A 48 -4.51 5.96 -1.76
C MET A 48 -5.90 6.29 -1.19
N THR A 49 -6.55 7.36 -1.66
CA THR A 49 -7.93 7.68 -1.25
C THR A 49 -8.90 6.57 -1.64
N VAL A 50 -8.73 6.01 -2.84
CA VAL A 50 -9.54 4.88 -3.31
C VAL A 50 -9.30 3.65 -2.43
N GLN A 51 -8.05 3.36 -2.04
CA GLN A 51 -7.76 2.21 -1.17
C GLN A 51 -8.29 2.38 0.25
N SER A 52 -8.29 3.61 0.79
CA SER A 52 -8.95 3.90 2.07
C SER A 52 -10.45 3.62 2.00
N MET A 53 -11.12 4.07 0.93
CA MET A 53 -12.55 3.82 0.72
C MET A 53 -12.84 2.32 0.53
N LEU A 54 -11.99 1.61 -0.21
CA LEU A 54 -12.11 0.16 -0.36
C LEU A 54 -11.97 -0.54 0.99
N CYS A 55 -10.96 -0.19 1.79
CA CYS A 55 -10.79 -0.74 3.12
C CYS A 55 -11.99 -0.45 4.02
N ASP A 56 -12.53 0.77 3.96
CA ASP A 56 -13.74 1.13 4.71
C ASP A 56 -14.96 0.32 4.25
N SER A 57 -15.11 0.05 2.96
CA SER A 57 -16.21 -0.80 2.47
C SER A 57 -16.10 -2.24 3.00
N LEU A 58 -14.87 -2.74 3.18
CA LEU A 58 -14.63 -4.06 3.77
C LEU A 58 -14.97 -4.11 5.26
N LYS A 59 -15.04 -2.98 5.98
CA LYS A 59 -15.55 -2.94 7.36
C LYS A 59 -16.99 -3.47 7.45
N ALA A 60 -17.79 -3.34 6.39
CA ALA A 60 -19.14 -3.91 6.38
C ALA A 60 -19.13 -5.44 6.48
N THR A 61 -18.01 -6.09 6.16
CA THR A 61 -17.82 -7.55 6.23
C THR A 61 -17.16 -8.03 7.53
N GLY A 62 -16.80 -7.11 8.44
CA GLY A 62 -16.16 -7.43 9.71
C GLY A 62 -15.18 -6.36 10.20
N SER A 63 -13.97 -6.77 10.55
CA SER A 63 -12.86 -5.87 10.92
C SER A 63 -12.13 -5.44 9.66
N ALA A 64 -11.98 -4.14 9.45
CA ALA A 64 -11.04 -3.60 8.46
C ALA A 64 -10.44 -2.29 8.99
N THR A 65 -9.12 -2.21 9.06
CA THR A 65 -8.42 -1.02 9.56
C THR A 65 -7.44 -0.52 8.51
N PHE A 66 -7.74 0.66 7.96
CA PHE A 66 -6.81 1.34 7.07
C PHE A 66 -5.71 2.02 7.89
N THR A 67 -4.46 1.96 7.45
CA THR A 67 -3.35 2.69 8.04
C THR A 67 -2.42 3.22 6.96
N ASP A 68 -2.29 4.54 6.86
CA ASP A 68 -1.32 5.19 5.97
C ASP A 68 0.10 5.05 6.52
N GLY A 69 1.08 4.96 5.62
CA GLY A 69 2.50 4.85 5.93
C GLY A 69 2.95 3.51 6.54
N GLN A 70 2.10 2.48 6.56
CA GLN A 70 2.44 1.16 7.11
C GLN A 70 2.24 0.03 6.11
N THR A 71 2.95 -1.07 6.36
CA THR A 71 2.76 -2.36 5.71
C THR A 71 2.17 -3.37 6.70
N CYS A 72 1.62 -4.45 6.17
CA CYS A 72 1.02 -5.54 6.92
C CYS A 72 2.05 -6.18 7.83
N PRO A 73 1.66 -6.57 9.06
CA PRO A 73 2.56 -7.25 9.96
C PRO A 73 3.08 -8.56 9.37
N ALA A 74 4.37 -8.83 9.46
CA ALA A 74 4.95 -10.08 8.95
C ALA A 74 4.71 -11.28 9.89
N ALA A 75 4.44 -11.02 11.17
CA ALA A 75 4.24 -12.06 12.18
C ALA A 75 3.10 -13.01 11.79
N ASP A 76 3.39 -14.32 11.79
CA ASP A 76 2.47 -15.42 11.43
C ASP A 76 1.92 -15.35 9.99
N CYS A 77 2.52 -14.53 9.13
CA CYS A 77 2.20 -14.49 7.72
C CYS A 77 2.78 -15.71 7.00
N LEU A 78 1.93 -16.39 6.21
CA LEU A 78 2.31 -17.57 5.44
C LEU A 78 2.82 -17.22 4.03
N GLY A 79 2.63 -15.98 3.61
CA GLY A 79 2.90 -15.47 2.27
C GLY A 79 1.74 -14.63 1.75
N GLY A 80 1.86 -14.15 0.52
CA GLY A 80 0.87 -13.27 -0.08
C GLY A 80 0.73 -13.45 -1.58
N CYS A 81 -0.37 -12.95 -2.10
CA CYS A 81 -0.62 -12.86 -3.54
C CYS A 81 -0.42 -11.41 -3.97
N GLN A 82 0.50 -11.17 -4.89
CA GLN A 82 0.90 -9.84 -5.32
C GLN A 82 0.45 -9.55 -6.75
N GLY A 83 -0.28 -8.46 -6.91
CA GLY A 83 -0.57 -7.83 -8.19
C GLY A 83 0.29 -6.58 -8.37
N SER A 84 0.44 -6.14 -9.62
CA SER A 84 1.11 -4.89 -9.96
C SER A 84 0.10 -3.92 -10.57
N PHE A 85 0.24 -2.64 -10.24
CA PHE A 85 -0.51 -1.55 -10.86
C PHE A 85 0.38 -0.81 -11.86
N GLY A 86 -0.26 0.00 -12.71
CA GLY A 86 0.44 0.95 -13.55
C GLY A 86 1.31 1.90 -12.71
N GLY A 87 2.49 2.25 -13.23
CA GLY A 87 3.42 3.16 -12.54
C GLY A 87 4.31 2.52 -11.48
N GLY A 88 4.33 1.18 -11.36
CA GLY A 88 5.24 0.45 -10.47
C GLY A 88 4.66 0.13 -9.09
N GLY A 89 3.45 0.62 -8.79
CA GLY A 89 2.73 0.31 -7.57
C GLY A 89 2.42 -1.19 -7.43
N LYS A 90 2.35 -1.69 -6.20
CA LYS A 90 2.08 -3.10 -5.90
C LYS A 90 0.93 -3.23 -4.91
N GLN A 91 0.07 -4.22 -5.12
CA GLN A 91 -0.83 -4.72 -4.08
C GLN A 91 -0.35 -6.08 -3.64
N THR A 92 -0.32 -6.35 -2.34
CA THR A 92 -0.09 -7.70 -1.82
C THR A 92 -1.16 -8.04 -0.82
N ASN A 93 -1.97 -9.07 -1.12
CA ASN A 93 -2.89 -9.65 -0.16
C ASN A 93 -2.10 -10.68 0.65
N TRP A 94 -1.75 -10.35 1.89
CA TRP A 94 -1.05 -11.23 2.81
C TRP A 94 -2.04 -12.11 3.55
N PHE A 95 -1.72 -13.39 3.65
CA PHE A 95 -2.53 -14.39 4.31
C PHE A 95 -1.82 -14.89 5.56
N TYR A 96 -2.59 -14.96 6.65
CA TYR A 96 -2.11 -15.39 7.96
C TYR A 96 -2.65 -16.77 8.28
N LYS A 97 -1.96 -17.44 9.19
CA LYS A 97 -2.36 -18.76 9.65
C LYS A 97 -3.81 -18.75 10.17
N SER A 98 -4.61 -19.67 9.67
CA SER A 98 -6.01 -19.87 10.02
C SER A 98 -6.46 -21.30 9.70
N ASP A 99 -7.72 -21.62 9.94
CA ASP A 99 -8.27 -22.92 9.55
C ASP A 99 -8.26 -23.14 8.03
N LYS A 100 -8.36 -22.05 7.25
CA LYS A 100 -8.33 -22.07 5.79
C LYS A 100 -6.91 -22.14 5.22
N PHE A 101 -5.98 -21.39 5.78
CA PHE A 101 -4.59 -21.31 5.32
C PHE A 101 -3.66 -21.78 6.42
N LYS A 102 -3.06 -22.96 6.25
CA LYS A 102 -2.19 -23.57 7.26
C LYS A 102 -0.72 -23.48 6.85
N THR A 103 -0.46 -23.40 5.56
CA THR A 103 0.88 -23.42 4.94
C THR A 103 1.02 -22.36 3.85
N ALA A 104 2.25 -22.05 3.47
CA ALA A 104 2.55 -21.20 2.32
C ALA A 104 1.99 -21.77 1.00
N ASP A 105 1.95 -23.09 0.85
CA ASP A 105 1.40 -23.75 -0.33
C ASP A 105 -0.12 -23.56 -0.45
N ASP A 106 -0.83 -23.48 0.68
CA ASP A 106 -2.27 -23.17 0.66
C ASP A 106 -2.52 -21.76 0.11
N VAL A 107 -1.67 -20.81 0.51
CA VAL A 107 -1.73 -19.43 0.02
C VAL A 107 -1.38 -19.36 -1.46
N LYS A 108 -0.30 -20.02 -1.88
CA LYS A 108 0.12 -20.04 -3.28
C LYS A 108 -0.96 -20.58 -4.21
N LYS A 109 -1.72 -21.60 -3.78
CA LYS A 109 -2.85 -22.16 -4.52
C LYS A 109 -4.07 -21.24 -4.58
N ALA A 110 -4.19 -20.31 -3.65
CA ALA A 110 -5.29 -19.35 -3.58
C ALA A 110 -5.01 -18.03 -4.30
N CYS A 111 -3.80 -17.84 -4.84
CA CYS A 111 -3.52 -16.70 -5.69
C CYS A 111 -4.28 -16.82 -7.01
N ASP A 112 -4.95 -15.73 -7.39
CA ASP A 112 -5.57 -15.60 -8.70
C ASP A 112 -4.51 -15.66 -9.81
N SER A 113 -4.92 -16.01 -11.03
CA SER A 113 -4.01 -16.28 -12.15
C SER A 113 -3.21 -15.06 -12.62
N ASP A 114 -3.66 -13.85 -12.28
CA ASP A 114 -3.01 -12.57 -12.56
C ASP A 114 -2.09 -12.10 -11.41
N MET A 115 -2.06 -12.83 -10.29
CA MET A 115 -1.24 -12.53 -9.13
C MET A 115 -0.09 -13.54 -9.01
N SER A 116 1.04 -13.04 -8.51
CA SER A 116 2.20 -13.88 -8.20
C SER A 116 2.28 -14.13 -6.69
N PHE A 117 2.57 -15.37 -6.31
CA PHE A 117 2.89 -15.67 -4.92
C PHE A 117 4.18 -14.97 -4.49
N VAL A 118 4.15 -14.39 -3.29
CA VAL A 118 5.29 -13.77 -2.62
C VAL A 118 5.45 -14.44 -1.27
N ALA A 119 6.66 -14.91 -0.97
CA ALA A 119 6.98 -15.49 0.33
C ALA A 119 6.81 -14.43 1.44
N SER A 120 6.52 -14.90 2.65
CA SER A 120 6.48 -14.04 3.83
C SER A 120 7.83 -13.28 3.98
N PRO A 121 7.83 -12.00 4.38
CA PRO A 121 9.05 -11.19 4.52
C PRO A 121 10.01 -11.69 5.60
#